data_AF-A0AAD4V296-F1
#
_entry.id   AF-A0AAD4V296-F1
#
_cell.length_a   1.000
_cell.length_b   1.000
_cell.length_c   1.000
_cell.angle_alpha   90.00
_cell.angle_beta   90.00
_cell.angle_gamma   90.00
#
_symmetry.space_group_name_H-M   'P 1'
#
loop_
_entity.id
_entity.type
_entity.pdbx_description
1 polymer ?
#
loop_
_entity_poly.entity_id
_entity_poly.type
_entity_poly.pdbx_seq_one_letter_code
_entity_poly.pdbx_strand_id
1 'polypeptide(L)'
;MVLETYRCTTYELGGLTSSLSTLDGIFGFSQGPLSVISQLSSRGLTPKVFSHCLKGDKKGGGILALGEILEQSIVYSPLVPPRHNYYLNLGTIIESVTTLAYLVEEAYVPFIHAITSAVSPSLTPFILDENQCYHVTTSLAEVFPAVSLNFAGASMVLKPEEYLTRQEGIGVWCIGFQKAQGGVTILGDLVLKDKIIVYDLALQRIGWGNYDCSSTVNVSIPSSNTRQRSGSRSSSGDVLLSVLTTGFLVMYMSLA
;
A
#
# COMPACT_ATOMS: atom_id res chain seq x y z
N MET A 1 -9.11 13.57 -14.96
CA MET A 1 -9.68 12.32 -14.46
C MET A 1 -11.20 12.40 -14.61
N VAL A 2 -11.85 11.42 -15.25
CA VAL A 2 -13.30 11.48 -15.52
C VAL A 2 -14.06 10.77 -14.39
N LEU A 3 -14.27 11.48 -13.28
CA LEU A 3 -15.15 11.04 -12.19
C LEU A 3 -16.51 11.73 -12.36
N GLU A 4 -17.60 10.97 -12.32
CA GLU A 4 -18.97 11.50 -12.41
C GLU A 4 -19.51 11.90 -11.04
N THR A 5 -19.03 11.23 -10.00
CA THR A 5 -19.51 11.46 -8.65
C THR A 5 -18.32 11.66 -7.72
N TYR A 6 -18.26 12.83 -7.09
CA TYR A 6 -17.31 13.16 -6.04
C TYR A 6 -18.05 13.86 -4.91
N ARG A 7 -17.49 13.79 -3.70
CA ARG A 7 -18.07 14.45 -2.52
C ARG A 7 -17.29 15.73 -2.24
N CYS A 8 -17.99 16.85 -2.15
CA CYS A 8 -17.42 18.10 -1.69
C CYS A 8 -17.57 18.20 -0.17
N THR A 9 -16.55 18.72 0.50
CA THR A 9 -16.62 19.17 1.90
C THR A 9 -15.96 20.52 2.03
N THR A 10 -16.50 21.38 2.89
CA THR A 10 -15.90 22.67 3.27
C THR A 10 -15.27 22.61 4.66
N TYR A 11 -15.33 21.44 5.32
CA TYR A 11 -14.80 21.21 6.65
C TYR A 11 -13.76 20.08 6.59
N GLU A 12 -12.64 20.30 7.27
CA GLU A 12 -11.61 19.28 7.47
C GLU A 12 -12.03 18.35 8.60
N LEU A 13 -11.92 17.04 8.38
CA LEU A 13 -12.16 16.02 9.38
C LEU A 13 -10.90 15.16 9.47
N GLY A 14 -10.28 15.05 10.65
CA GLY A 14 -9.15 14.15 10.89
C GLY A 14 -7.73 14.72 10.79
N GLY A 15 -7.55 16.05 10.74
CA GLY A 15 -6.21 16.68 10.90
C GLY A 15 -5.20 16.36 9.80
N LEU A 16 -5.69 16.11 8.58
CA LEU A 16 -4.91 15.75 7.39
C LEU A 16 -3.97 16.87 6.92
N THR A 17 -4.10 18.10 7.44
CA THR A 17 -3.31 19.27 7.02
C THR A 17 -2.16 19.64 7.96
N SER A 18 -1.96 18.92 9.07
CA SER A 18 -0.99 19.34 10.09
C SER A 18 0.48 19.18 9.70
N SER A 19 0.80 18.41 8.66
CA SER A 19 2.11 18.41 8.02
C SER A 19 2.02 18.14 6.50
N LEU A 20 2.41 19.15 5.71
CA LEU A 20 2.81 19.13 4.29
C LEU A 20 1.72 19.27 3.20
N SER A 21 1.81 20.42 2.50
CA SER A 21 1.30 20.77 1.16
C SER A 21 -0.22 20.72 0.90
N THR A 22 -0.69 21.68 0.11
CA THR A 22 -2.10 21.92 -0.24
C THR A 22 -2.73 20.69 -0.90
N LEU A 23 -3.43 19.87 -0.12
CA LEU A 23 -4.27 18.77 -0.62
C LEU A 23 -5.65 19.31 -0.99
N ASP A 24 -6.00 19.30 -2.28
CA ASP A 24 -7.31 19.74 -2.77
C ASP A 24 -8.40 18.67 -2.64
N GLY A 25 -8.04 17.44 -2.20
CA GLY A 25 -8.98 16.36 -2.00
C GLY A 25 -8.33 14.99 -1.76
N ILE A 26 -9.18 13.98 -1.53
CA ILE A 26 -8.79 12.59 -1.27
C ILE A 26 -9.37 11.70 -2.38
N PHE A 27 -8.53 10.85 -2.98
CA PHE A 27 -9.01 9.81 -3.88
C PHE A 27 -9.39 8.55 -3.10
N GLY A 28 -10.69 8.26 -3.08
CA GLY A 28 -11.20 7.03 -2.48
C GLY A 28 -10.98 5.82 -3.39
N PHE A 29 -10.24 4.84 -2.89
CA PHE A 29 -10.03 3.54 -3.54
C PHE A 29 -10.68 2.42 -2.73
N SER A 30 -11.89 2.58 -2.21
CA SER A 30 -12.61 1.48 -1.54
C SER A 30 -13.25 0.51 -2.53
N GLN A 31 -13.82 -0.59 -2.05
CA GLN A 31 -14.58 -1.52 -2.89
C GLN A 31 -15.93 -0.96 -3.37
N GLY A 32 -16.34 0.21 -2.84
CA GLY A 32 -17.65 0.82 -3.11
C GLY A 32 -17.79 1.40 -4.53
N PRO A 33 -19.03 1.65 -4.99
CA PRO A 33 -19.30 2.11 -6.35
C PRO A 33 -18.79 3.52 -6.65
N LEU A 34 -18.60 4.35 -5.61
CA LEU A 34 -18.10 5.72 -5.75
C LEU A 34 -16.58 5.82 -5.79
N SER A 35 -15.84 4.71 -5.62
CA SER A 35 -14.38 4.76 -5.68
C SER A 35 -13.88 5.07 -7.08
N VAL A 36 -12.69 5.67 -7.17
CA VAL A 36 -12.07 6.06 -8.45
C VAL A 36 -12.02 4.87 -9.41
N ILE A 37 -11.56 3.72 -8.91
CA ILE A 37 -11.42 2.52 -9.73
C ILE A 37 -12.78 1.96 -10.18
N SER A 38 -13.81 2.00 -9.33
CA SER A 38 -15.17 1.57 -9.70
C SER A 38 -15.77 2.45 -10.80
N GLN A 39 -15.60 3.77 -10.71
CA GLN A 39 -16.12 4.72 -11.70
C GLN A 39 -15.39 4.63 -13.05
N LEU A 40 -14.09 4.39 -13.06
CA LEU A 40 -13.34 4.21 -14.29
C LEU A 40 -13.67 2.87 -14.96
N SER A 41 -13.84 1.83 -14.15
CA SER A 41 -14.17 0.48 -14.64
C SER A 41 -15.59 0.38 -15.20
N SER A 42 -16.58 1.04 -14.60
CA SER A 42 -17.97 1.05 -15.11
C SER A 42 -18.10 1.68 -16.50
N ARG A 43 -17.12 2.50 -16.90
CA ARG A 43 -17.05 3.12 -18.23
C ARG A 43 -16.17 2.36 -19.22
N GLY A 44 -15.58 1.23 -18.81
CA GLY A 44 -14.65 0.46 -19.63
C GLY A 44 -13.31 1.17 -19.91
N LEU A 45 -12.92 2.15 -19.09
CA LEU A 45 -11.64 2.86 -19.26
C LEU A 45 -10.45 2.08 -18.69
N THR A 46 -10.69 1.20 -17.73
CA THR A 46 -9.68 0.36 -17.06
C THR A 46 -10.38 -0.86 -16.44
N PRO A 47 -9.72 -2.02 -16.29
CA PRO A 47 -10.27 -3.10 -15.46
C PRO A 47 -10.45 -2.62 -14.02
N LYS A 48 -11.24 -3.34 -13.22
CA LYS A 48 -11.45 -2.98 -11.80
C LYS A 48 -10.26 -3.39 -10.93
N VAL A 49 -9.06 -2.97 -11.34
CA VAL A 49 -7.76 -3.34 -10.77
C VAL A 49 -6.91 -2.09 -10.62
N PHE A 50 -6.28 -1.93 -9.47
CA PHE A 50 -5.28 -0.89 -9.24
C PHE A 50 -4.19 -1.42 -8.33
N SER A 51 -3.05 -0.73 -8.31
CA SER A 51 -1.94 -1.13 -7.46
C SER A 51 -1.20 0.09 -6.93
N HIS A 52 -0.57 -0.06 -5.77
CA HIS A 52 0.36 0.93 -5.27
C HIS A 52 1.70 0.31 -4.86
N CYS A 53 2.75 1.13 -4.85
CA CYS A 53 4.07 0.79 -4.33
C CYS A 53 4.57 1.97 -3.52
N LEU A 54 4.81 1.78 -2.22
CA LEU A 54 5.27 2.84 -1.32
C LEU A 54 6.78 2.80 -1.21
N LYS A 55 7.43 3.93 -1.52
CA LYS A 55 8.89 4.03 -1.39
C LYS A 55 9.26 4.17 0.08
N GLY A 56 10.05 3.23 0.61
CA GLY A 56 10.41 3.20 2.03
C GLY A 56 11.50 4.18 2.48
N ASP A 57 11.96 5.10 1.62
CA ASP A 57 13.02 6.06 1.96
C ASP A 57 12.47 7.35 2.56
N LYS A 58 13.34 8.14 3.21
CA LYS A 58 12.94 9.41 3.85
C LYS A 58 12.46 10.50 2.87
N LYS A 59 12.65 10.30 1.57
CA LYS A 59 12.13 11.24 0.55
C LYS A 59 10.69 10.90 0.20
N GLY A 60 10.23 9.72 0.60
CA GLY A 60 8.92 9.18 0.33
C GLY A 60 8.66 9.04 -1.17
N GLY A 61 7.39 9.08 -1.50
CA GLY A 61 6.88 8.87 -2.85
C GLY A 61 6.49 7.42 -3.15
N GLY A 62 6.24 7.14 -4.42
CA GLY A 62 5.82 5.82 -4.84
C GLY A 62 5.09 5.82 -6.17
N ILE A 63 4.43 4.71 -6.43
CA ILE A 63 3.72 4.43 -7.68
C ILE A 63 2.25 4.18 -7.36
N LEU A 64 1.36 4.84 -8.10
CA LEU A 64 -0.05 4.46 -8.19
C LEU A 64 -0.36 4.10 -9.65
N ALA A 65 -0.73 2.84 -9.87
CA ALA A 65 -1.03 2.30 -11.19
C ALA A 65 -2.52 1.90 -11.27
N LEU A 66 -3.19 2.31 -12.36
CA LEU A 66 -4.57 1.93 -12.65
C LEU A 66 -4.59 0.97 -13.83
N GLY A 67 -5.03 -0.26 -13.61
CA GLY A 67 -4.98 -1.35 -14.58
C GLY A 67 -4.30 -2.60 -14.04
N GLU A 68 -4.10 -3.58 -14.91
CA GLU A 68 -3.43 -4.84 -14.58
C GLU A 68 -1.92 -4.68 -14.72
N ILE A 69 -1.17 -5.07 -13.69
CA ILE A 69 0.29 -5.04 -13.71
C ILE A 69 0.83 -6.32 -14.33
N LEU A 70 1.83 -6.17 -15.20
CA LEU A 70 2.56 -7.28 -15.82
C LEU A 70 3.81 -7.63 -15.00
N GLU A 71 3.61 -8.19 -13.81
CA GLU A 71 4.69 -8.62 -12.90
C GLU A 71 4.48 -10.09 -12.51
N GLN A 72 5.51 -10.93 -12.70
CA GLN A 72 5.38 -12.38 -12.55
C GLN A 72 5.57 -12.85 -11.11
N SER A 73 6.17 -12.01 -10.26
CA SER A 73 6.49 -12.34 -8.86
C SER A 73 5.33 -12.09 -7.88
N ILE A 74 4.16 -11.66 -8.37
CA ILE A 74 3.00 -11.36 -7.52
C ILE A 74 2.31 -12.65 -7.08
N VAL A 75 2.20 -12.82 -5.76
CA VAL A 75 1.39 -13.87 -5.13
C VAL A 75 0.06 -13.28 -4.69
N TYR A 76 -1.02 -14.08 -4.72
CA TYR A 76 -2.38 -13.59 -4.45
C TYR A 76 -3.06 -14.36 -3.32
N SER A 77 -3.83 -13.63 -2.51
CA SER A 77 -4.79 -14.19 -1.55
C SER A 77 -6.20 -13.68 -1.87
N PRO A 78 -7.25 -14.49 -1.65
CA PRO A 78 -8.62 -14.02 -1.79
C PRO A 78 -8.92 -12.91 -0.77
N LEU A 79 -9.71 -11.93 -1.20
CA LEU A 79 -10.37 -10.97 -0.31
C LEU A 79 -11.62 -11.63 0.31
N VAL A 80 -12.06 -11.11 1.46
CA VAL A 80 -13.30 -11.53 2.12
C VAL A 80 -14.43 -10.51 1.83
N PRO A 81 -15.25 -10.75 0.78
CA PRO A 81 -16.43 -9.92 0.51
C PRO A 81 -17.63 -10.29 1.40
N PRO A 82 -18.63 -9.40 1.56
CA PRO A 82 -18.66 -8.00 1.11
C PRO A 82 -18.23 -7.05 2.25
N ARG A 83 -17.12 -6.32 2.07
CA ARG A 83 -16.68 -5.28 3.00
C ARG A 83 -16.17 -4.05 2.23
N HIS A 84 -16.32 -2.86 2.82
CA HIS A 84 -15.86 -1.60 2.20
C HIS A 84 -14.32 -1.52 2.13
N ASN A 85 -13.63 -2.10 3.12
CA ASN A 85 -12.16 -2.15 3.19
C ASN A 85 -11.63 -3.48 2.61
N TYR A 86 -10.32 -3.55 2.45
CA TYR A 86 -9.61 -4.72 1.93
C TYR A 86 -9.31 -5.73 3.03
N TYR A 87 -10.29 -6.57 3.34
CA TYR A 87 -10.14 -7.63 4.32
C TYR A 87 -9.57 -8.90 3.69
N LEU A 88 -8.48 -9.37 4.27
CA LEU A 88 -7.98 -10.72 4.13
C LEU A 88 -8.65 -11.65 5.16
N ASN A 89 -8.47 -12.96 4.97
CA ASN A 89 -8.83 -13.95 5.98
C ASN A 89 -8.16 -13.63 7.32
N LEU A 90 -8.77 -14.08 8.42
CA LEU A 90 -8.33 -13.82 9.80
C LEU A 90 -8.48 -12.35 10.25
N GLY A 91 -9.32 -11.55 9.58
CA GLY A 91 -9.63 -10.18 10.03
C GLY A 91 -8.47 -9.20 9.85
N THR A 92 -7.61 -9.42 8.85
CA THR A 92 -6.49 -8.54 8.52
C THR A 92 -6.89 -7.51 7.48
N ILE A 93 -6.51 -6.25 7.69
CA ILE A 93 -6.73 -5.11 6.78
C ILE A 93 -5.38 -4.68 6.22
N ILE A 94 -5.31 -4.45 4.90
CA ILE A 94 -4.18 -3.75 4.27
C ILE A 94 -4.53 -2.27 4.12
N GLU A 95 -3.75 -1.38 4.75
CA GLU A 95 -4.07 0.04 4.85
C GLU A 95 -2.82 0.93 4.72
N SER A 96 -2.71 1.66 3.60
CA SER A 96 -1.57 2.53 3.29
C SER A 96 -1.62 3.92 3.93
N VAL A 97 -2.52 4.14 4.91
CA VAL A 97 -2.64 5.42 5.63
C VAL A 97 -2.22 5.29 7.09
N THR A 98 -1.71 4.12 7.45
CA THR A 98 -1.22 3.81 8.79
C THR A 98 0.25 3.49 8.68
N THR A 99 1.11 4.19 9.43
CA THR A 99 2.57 3.99 9.33
C THR A 99 3.02 2.63 9.88
N LEU A 100 2.42 2.19 10.99
CA LEU A 100 2.81 0.97 11.71
C LEU A 100 1.89 -0.21 11.40
N ALA A 101 2.29 -1.39 11.85
CA ALA A 101 1.45 -2.57 11.80
C ALA A 101 0.84 -2.87 13.18
N TYR A 102 -0.36 -3.42 13.19
CA TYR A 102 -1.10 -3.77 14.40
C TYR A 102 -1.50 -5.23 14.32
N LEU A 103 -1.23 -5.99 15.38
CA LEU A 103 -1.67 -7.37 15.51
C LEU A 103 -2.71 -7.48 16.60
N VAL A 104 -3.74 -8.30 16.37
CA VAL A 104 -4.64 -8.73 17.45
C VAL A 104 -3.86 -9.36 18.59
N GLU A 105 -4.36 -9.26 19.81
CA GLU A 105 -3.67 -9.69 21.03
C GLU A 105 -3.15 -11.12 20.94
N GLU A 106 -3.98 -12.02 20.42
CA GLU A 106 -3.70 -13.45 20.27
C GLU A 106 -2.53 -13.73 19.32
N ALA A 107 -2.26 -12.82 18.39
CA ALA A 107 -1.13 -12.90 17.46
C ALA A 107 0.08 -12.08 17.94
N TYR A 108 -0.15 -10.95 18.61
CA TYR A 108 0.89 -10.03 19.04
C TYR A 108 1.88 -10.69 20.02
N VAL A 109 1.38 -11.31 21.08
CA VAL A 109 2.26 -11.89 22.12
C VAL A 109 3.14 -13.02 21.57
N PRO A 110 2.59 -14.02 20.84
CA PRO A 110 3.42 -15.06 20.22
C PRO A 110 4.41 -14.51 19.19
N PHE A 111 4.03 -13.46 18.46
CA PHE A 111 4.90 -12.82 17.48
C PHE A 111 6.15 -12.20 18.11
N ILE A 112 5.95 -11.37 19.15
CA ILE A 112 7.06 -10.75 19.89
C ILE A 112 7.95 -11.82 20.52
N HIS A 113 7.34 -12.84 21.13
CA HIS A 113 8.08 -13.94 21.76
C HIS A 113 8.92 -14.73 20.75
N ALA A 114 8.37 -15.05 19.57
CA ALA A 114 9.07 -15.79 18.53
C ALA A 114 10.29 -15.02 17.98
N ILE A 115 10.13 -13.71 17.73
CA ILE A 115 11.26 -12.85 17.30
C ILE A 115 12.32 -12.82 18.39
N THR A 116 11.94 -12.53 19.63
CA THR A 116 12.87 -12.44 20.77
C THR A 116 13.66 -13.73 20.98
N SER A 117 13.01 -14.88 20.81
CA SER A 117 13.64 -16.19 20.96
C SER A 117 14.60 -16.54 19.81
N ALA A 118 14.39 -15.95 18.63
CA ALA A 118 15.21 -16.17 17.45
C ALA A 118 16.40 -15.19 17.36
N VAL A 119 16.30 -14.04 18.03
CA VAL A 119 17.37 -13.05 18.10
C VAL A 119 18.58 -13.62 18.84
N SER A 120 19.79 -13.22 18.41
CA SER A 120 21.04 -13.63 19.05
C SER A 120 20.99 -13.46 20.58
N PRO A 121 21.39 -14.48 21.36
CA PRO A 121 21.33 -14.44 22.83
C PRO A 121 22.23 -13.36 23.45
N SER A 122 23.16 -12.80 22.68
CA SER A 122 24.00 -11.69 23.11
C SER A 122 23.30 -10.34 23.13
N LEU A 123 22.11 -10.22 22.51
CA LEU A 123 21.32 -9.00 22.52
C LEU A 123 20.23 -9.06 23.58
N THR A 124 20.29 -8.10 24.50
CA THR A 124 19.27 -7.93 25.53
C THR A 124 18.16 -7.01 25.01
N PRO A 125 16.89 -7.48 24.97
CA PRO A 125 15.78 -6.60 24.66
C PRO A 125 15.56 -5.58 25.80
N PHE A 126 15.09 -4.39 25.44
CA PHE A 126 14.60 -3.38 26.38
C PHE A 126 13.35 -2.71 25.82
N ILE A 127 12.61 -1.99 26.67
CA ILE A 127 11.39 -1.30 26.26
C ILE A 127 11.68 0.19 26.07
N LEU A 128 11.25 0.73 24.93
CA LEU A 128 11.27 2.16 24.62
C LEU A 128 9.92 2.51 23.98
N ASP A 129 9.23 3.51 24.53
CA ASP A 129 7.91 3.96 24.06
C ASP A 129 6.92 2.80 23.84
N GLU A 130 6.83 1.90 24.83
CA GLU A 130 6.00 0.68 24.82
C GLU A 130 6.38 -0.38 23.77
N ASN A 131 7.43 -0.17 22.99
CA ASN A 131 7.92 -1.10 21.98
C ASN A 131 9.15 -1.86 22.49
N GLN A 132 9.26 -3.13 22.07
CA GLN A 132 10.45 -3.93 22.35
C GLN A 132 11.56 -3.58 21.36
N CYS A 133 12.72 -3.22 21.89
CA CYS A 133 13.84 -2.67 21.14
C CYS A 133 15.18 -3.33 21.48
N TYR A 134 16.13 -3.14 20.58
CA TYR A 134 17.46 -3.73 20.62
C TYR A 134 18.49 -2.69 20.16
N HIS A 135 19.66 -2.69 20.80
CA HIS A 135 20.84 -1.99 20.28
C HIS A 135 21.51 -2.89 19.25
N VAL A 136 21.57 -2.46 17.99
CA VAL A 136 22.12 -3.28 16.91
C VAL A 136 23.27 -2.53 16.26
N THR A 137 24.45 -3.13 16.32
CA THR A 137 25.69 -2.57 15.74
C THR A 137 26.11 -3.26 14.44
N THR A 138 25.50 -4.41 14.13
CA THR A 138 25.76 -5.23 12.93
C THR A 138 24.57 -5.19 11.95
N SER A 139 24.62 -6.00 10.89
CA SER A 139 23.51 -6.12 9.93
C SER A 139 22.29 -6.75 10.57
N LEU A 140 21.09 -6.22 10.28
CA LEU A 140 19.83 -6.77 10.80
C LEU A 140 19.61 -8.21 10.37
N ALA A 141 19.99 -8.56 9.13
CA ALA A 141 19.82 -9.90 8.58
C ALA A 141 20.64 -10.99 9.31
N GLU A 142 21.69 -10.61 10.05
CA GLU A 142 22.50 -11.53 10.86
C GLU A 142 21.90 -11.75 12.25
N VAL A 143 21.04 -10.84 12.69
CA VAL A 143 20.54 -10.76 14.06
C VAL A 143 19.09 -11.21 14.15
N PHE A 144 18.30 -10.86 13.15
CA PHE A 144 16.85 -10.98 13.15
C PHE A 144 16.38 -11.96 12.06
N PRO A 145 15.38 -12.79 12.35
CA PRO A 145 14.88 -13.77 11.38
C PRO A 145 14.07 -13.10 10.26
N ALA A 146 13.90 -13.81 9.14
CA ALA A 146 12.78 -13.52 8.26
C ALA A 146 11.47 -13.95 8.93
N VAL A 147 10.40 -13.19 8.71
CA VAL A 147 9.06 -13.46 9.27
C VAL A 147 8.11 -13.77 8.13
N SER A 148 7.23 -14.76 8.27
CA SER A 148 6.23 -15.07 7.24
C SER A 148 4.82 -14.87 7.77
N LEU A 149 4.06 -13.97 7.13
CA LEU A 149 2.62 -13.83 7.33
C LEU A 149 1.90 -14.70 6.31
N ASN A 150 1.25 -15.76 6.78
CA ASN A 150 0.64 -16.76 5.90
C ASN A 150 -0.85 -16.51 5.76
N PHE A 151 -1.30 -16.29 4.52
CA PHE A 151 -2.69 -16.10 4.15
C PHE A 151 -3.16 -17.27 3.26
N ALA A 152 -4.45 -17.28 2.92
CA ALA A 152 -4.99 -18.32 2.06
C ALA A 152 -4.33 -18.26 0.67
N GLY A 153 -3.57 -19.29 0.31
CA GLY A 153 -2.93 -19.43 -1.00
C GLY A 153 -1.63 -18.63 -1.21
N ALA A 154 -1.24 -17.77 -0.27
CA ALA A 154 -0.05 -16.94 -0.39
C ALA A 154 0.60 -16.62 0.95
N SER A 155 1.92 -16.44 0.94
CA SER A 155 2.70 -16.02 2.11
C SER A 155 3.41 -14.71 1.82
N MET A 156 3.39 -13.80 2.79
CA MET A 156 4.12 -12.54 2.74
C MET A 156 5.35 -12.68 3.64
N VAL A 157 6.51 -12.78 3.02
CA VAL A 157 7.79 -12.89 3.74
C VAL A 157 8.33 -11.48 3.98
N LEU A 158 8.54 -11.16 5.26
CA LEU A 158 9.06 -9.90 5.75
C LEU A 158 10.54 -10.02 6.11
N LYS A 159 11.34 -9.07 5.61
CA LYS A 159 12.71 -8.86 6.06
C LYS A 159 12.71 -8.10 7.39
N PRO A 160 13.82 -8.13 8.17
CA PRO A 160 13.93 -7.35 9.41
C PRO A 160 13.53 -5.88 9.27
N GLU A 161 13.89 -5.23 8.17
CA GLU A 161 13.56 -3.83 7.90
C GLU A 161 12.05 -3.59 7.75
N GLU A 162 11.26 -4.63 7.47
CA GLU A 162 9.82 -4.58 7.18
C GLU A 162 8.96 -4.92 8.42
N TYR A 163 9.60 -5.18 9.56
CA TYR A 163 8.94 -5.30 10.86
C TYR A 163 9.68 -4.59 12.01
N LEU A 164 10.84 -4.00 11.75
CA LEU A 164 11.58 -3.16 12.68
C LEU A 164 11.57 -1.70 12.24
N THR A 165 11.46 -0.79 13.21
CA THR A 165 11.62 0.65 13.02
C THR A 165 12.93 1.11 13.64
N ARG A 166 13.68 1.95 12.91
CA ARG A 166 14.94 2.51 13.41
C ARG A 166 14.66 3.79 14.18
N GLN A 167 15.18 3.87 15.39
CA GLN A 167 15.20 5.12 16.15
C GLN A 167 16.34 6.01 15.66
N GLU A 168 16.02 7.24 15.29
CA GLU A 168 17.00 8.16 14.73
C GLU A 168 18.08 8.52 15.75
N GLY A 169 19.34 8.56 15.29
CA GLY A 169 20.47 9.05 16.09
C GLY A 169 21.05 8.09 17.14
N ILE A 170 20.40 6.97 17.45
CA ILE A 170 20.82 6.12 18.59
C ILE A 170 21.12 4.65 18.28
N GLY A 171 21.04 4.22 17.00
CA GLY A 171 21.37 2.84 16.61
C GLY A 171 20.45 1.78 17.23
N VAL A 172 19.26 2.19 17.66
CA VAL A 172 18.24 1.33 18.26
C VAL A 172 17.23 0.93 17.19
N TRP A 173 16.85 -0.33 17.21
CA TRP A 173 15.78 -0.89 16.38
C TRP A 173 14.68 -1.44 17.27
N CYS A 174 13.45 -1.04 17.00
CA CYS A 174 12.27 -1.45 17.74
C CYS A 174 11.37 -2.30 16.86
N ILE A 175 10.64 -3.25 17.45
CA ILE A 175 9.57 -3.95 16.74
C ILE A 175 8.49 -2.94 16.38
N GLY A 176 8.22 -2.77 15.09
CA GLY A 176 7.25 -1.82 14.55
C GLY A 176 5.81 -2.36 14.47
N PHE A 177 5.56 -3.49 15.14
CA PHE A 177 4.23 -4.03 15.36
C PHE A 177 3.74 -3.60 16.74
N GLN A 178 2.49 -3.15 16.81
CA GLN A 178 1.80 -2.80 18.04
C GLN A 178 0.61 -3.74 18.30
N LYS A 179 0.13 -3.76 19.54
CA LYS A 179 -1.09 -4.46 19.91
C LYS A 179 -2.31 -3.69 19.40
N ALA A 180 -3.18 -4.35 18.65
CA ALA A 180 -4.40 -3.76 18.13
C ALA A 180 -5.43 -3.54 19.25
N GLN A 181 -6.03 -2.34 19.30
CA GLN A 181 -7.10 -2.01 20.25
C GLN A 181 -8.49 -2.43 19.75
N GLY A 182 -8.64 -2.67 18.44
CA GLY A 182 -9.94 -2.87 17.77
C GLY A 182 -10.24 -4.30 17.30
N GLY A 183 -9.48 -5.30 17.75
CA GLY A 183 -9.71 -6.71 17.40
C GLY A 183 -9.49 -7.05 15.91
N VAL A 184 -8.79 -6.18 15.17
CA VAL A 184 -8.39 -6.40 13.77
C VAL A 184 -6.90 -6.23 13.62
N THR A 185 -6.29 -7.04 12.76
CA THR A 185 -4.89 -6.87 12.36
C THR A 185 -4.84 -5.85 11.24
N ILE A 186 -3.88 -4.91 11.30
CA ILE A 186 -3.68 -3.88 10.26
C ILE A 186 -2.23 -3.98 9.78
N LEU A 187 -2.04 -4.13 8.48
CA LEU A 187 -0.73 -4.05 7.84
C LEU A 187 -0.59 -2.67 7.20
N GLY A 188 0.19 -1.81 7.86
CA GLY A 188 0.49 -0.45 7.44
C GLY A 188 1.77 -0.32 6.62
N ASP A 189 2.17 0.91 6.33
CA ASP A 189 3.25 1.29 5.43
C ASP A 189 4.58 0.60 5.74
N LEU A 190 4.89 0.35 7.02
CA LEU A 190 6.08 -0.40 7.43
C LEU A 190 6.18 -1.77 6.72
N VAL A 191 5.05 -2.46 6.56
CA VAL A 191 4.94 -3.78 5.93
C VAL A 191 4.77 -3.66 4.42
N LEU A 192 4.13 -2.58 3.94
CA LEU A 192 3.79 -2.38 2.52
C LEU A 192 4.92 -1.72 1.72
N LYS A 193 5.89 -1.08 2.37
CA LYS A 193 7.03 -0.44 1.70
C LYS A 193 7.83 -1.43 0.86
N ASP A 194 8.37 -0.96 -0.26
CA ASP A 194 9.19 -1.74 -1.20
C ASP A 194 8.48 -3.03 -1.68
N LYS A 195 7.14 -3.00 -1.65
CA LYS A 195 6.26 -4.01 -2.22
C LYS A 195 5.24 -3.32 -3.12
N ILE A 196 4.94 -3.97 -4.23
CA ILE A 196 3.81 -3.58 -5.05
C ILE A 196 2.59 -4.37 -4.57
N ILE A 197 1.55 -3.65 -4.16
CA ILE A 197 0.29 -4.21 -3.66
C ILE A 197 -0.76 -4.06 -4.75
N VAL A 198 -1.31 -5.19 -5.21
CA VAL A 198 -2.27 -5.27 -6.32
C VAL A 198 -3.66 -5.55 -5.77
N TYR A 199 -4.60 -4.64 -6.02
CA TYR A 199 -6.00 -4.76 -5.63
C TYR A 199 -6.82 -5.16 -6.86
N ASP A 200 -7.09 -6.46 -7.00
CA ASP A 200 -7.85 -7.02 -8.10
C ASP A 200 -9.30 -7.26 -7.67
N LEU A 201 -10.13 -6.23 -7.84
CA LEU A 201 -11.53 -6.26 -7.41
C LEU A 201 -12.42 -6.99 -8.40
N ALA A 202 -11.95 -7.19 -9.63
CA ALA A 202 -12.62 -8.01 -10.63
C ALA A 202 -12.62 -9.49 -10.21
N LEU A 203 -11.48 -9.96 -9.69
CA LEU A 203 -11.30 -11.34 -9.22
C LEU A 203 -11.36 -11.49 -7.69
N GLN A 204 -11.73 -10.43 -6.96
CA GLN A 204 -11.88 -10.42 -5.50
C GLN A 204 -10.65 -10.99 -4.77
N ARG A 205 -9.47 -10.49 -5.14
CA ARG A 205 -8.19 -10.91 -4.58
C ARG A 205 -7.26 -9.72 -4.41
N ILE A 206 -6.30 -9.87 -3.52
CA ILE A 206 -5.21 -8.93 -3.32
C ILE A 206 -3.89 -9.66 -3.51
N GLY A 207 -2.98 -9.02 -4.23
CA GLY A 207 -1.67 -9.55 -4.53
C GLY A 207 -0.56 -8.68 -3.97
N TRP A 208 0.61 -9.28 -3.76
CA TRP A 208 1.80 -8.56 -3.35
C TRP A 208 3.05 -9.21 -3.92
N GLY A 209 4.09 -8.39 -4.12
CA GLY A 209 5.43 -8.84 -4.48
C GLY A 209 6.46 -7.78 -4.14
N ASN A 210 7.69 -8.20 -3.84
CA ASN A 210 8.79 -7.25 -3.62
C ASN A 210 9.04 -6.48 -4.92
N TYR A 211 9.18 -5.15 -4.81
CA TYR A 211 9.32 -4.30 -5.98
C TYR A 211 10.14 -3.06 -5.65
N ASP A 212 11.01 -2.63 -6.57
CA ASP A 212 11.67 -1.33 -6.44
C ASP A 212 10.69 -0.22 -6.82
N CYS A 213 10.11 0.44 -5.81
CA CYS A 213 9.13 1.51 -6.02
C CYS A 213 9.73 2.77 -6.70
N SER A 214 11.02 2.79 -7.04
CA SER A 214 11.65 3.81 -7.90
C SER A 214 11.60 3.47 -9.39
N SER A 215 11.28 2.22 -9.73
CA SER A 215 11.26 1.70 -11.10
C SER A 215 9.89 1.89 -11.76
N THR A 216 9.84 1.91 -13.10
CA THR A 216 8.57 2.05 -13.84
C THR A 216 7.78 0.74 -13.88
N VAL A 217 6.47 0.80 -13.69
CA VAL A 217 5.58 -0.37 -13.77
C VAL A 217 4.94 -0.47 -15.16
N ASN A 218 4.90 -1.69 -15.72
CA ASN A 218 4.16 -1.98 -16.94
C ASN A 218 2.71 -2.34 -16.62
N VAL A 219 1.77 -1.64 -17.28
CA VAL A 219 0.33 -1.79 -17.05
C VAL A 219 -0.39 -2.12 -18.35
N SER A 220 -1.29 -3.10 -18.33
CA SER A 220 -2.22 -3.37 -19.43
C SER A 220 -3.58 -2.71 -19.18
N ILE A 221 -4.07 -2.02 -20.22
CA ILE A 221 -5.39 -1.39 -20.25
C ILE A 221 -6.14 -1.95 -21.47
N PRO A 222 -7.45 -2.21 -21.39
CA PRO A 222 -8.26 -2.62 -22.52
C PRO A 222 -8.12 -1.62 -23.67
N SER A 223 -7.83 -2.12 -24.88
CA SER A 223 -7.81 -1.29 -26.08
C SER A 223 -9.22 -0.79 -26.38
N SER A 224 -9.47 0.51 -26.20
CA SER A 224 -10.74 1.10 -26.64
C SER A 224 -10.76 1.23 -28.18
N ASN A 225 -11.76 0.65 -28.83
CA ASN A 225 -12.07 0.87 -30.24
C ASN A 225 -12.70 2.27 -30.42
N THR A 226 -11.92 3.34 -30.40
CA THR A 226 -12.42 4.69 -30.75
C THR A 226 -12.02 5.05 -32.18
N ARG A 227 -13.02 5.06 -33.08
CA ARG A 227 -12.90 5.48 -34.48
C ARG A 227 -12.43 6.94 -34.56
N GLN A 228 -11.28 7.17 -35.19
CA GLN A 228 -10.82 8.51 -35.57
C GLN A 228 -11.83 9.18 -36.52
N ARG A 229 -12.30 10.39 -36.16
CA ARG A 229 -12.88 11.34 -37.12
C ARG A 229 -12.18 12.69 -36.94
N SER A 230 -11.52 13.11 -38.01
CA SER A 230 -10.82 14.38 -38.21
C SER A 230 -11.76 15.57 -38.37
N GLY A 231 -11.46 16.73 -37.75
CA GLY A 231 -12.07 18.02 -38.15
C GLY A 231 -12.01 19.19 -37.14
N SER A 232 -11.08 20.13 -37.40
CA SER A 232 -11.08 21.61 -37.20
C SER A 232 -11.27 22.33 -35.83
N ARG A 233 -10.21 23.10 -35.50
CA ARG A 233 -10.00 24.33 -34.67
C ARG A 233 -11.23 25.17 -34.22
N SER A 234 -11.31 25.53 -32.91
CA SER A 234 -10.84 26.83 -32.36
C SER A 234 -11.05 27.00 -30.83
N SER A 235 -9.98 27.49 -30.17
CA SER A 235 -9.92 28.43 -29.03
C SER A 235 -10.54 28.11 -27.65
N SER A 236 -9.65 28.20 -26.64
CA SER A 236 -9.85 28.45 -25.21
C SER A 236 -10.07 27.23 -24.30
N GLY A 237 -8.96 26.79 -23.67
CA GLY A 237 -8.99 26.06 -22.41
C GLY A 237 -9.03 24.53 -22.47
N ASP A 238 -8.92 23.93 -23.66
CA ASP A 238 -8.88 22.48 -23.78
C ASP A 238 -7.52 21.93 -23.32
N VAL A 239 -7.50 21.27 -22.16
CA VAL A 239 -6.49 20.24 -21.87
C VAL A 239 -6.75 19.14 -22.89
N LEU A 240 -6.11 19.31 -24.04
CA LEU A 240 -6.16 18.42 -25.20
C LEU A 240 -5.66 17.05 -24.71
N LEU A 241 -6.61 16.21 -24.32
CA LEU A 241 -6.43 14.79 -24.08
C LEU A 241 -6.14 14.14 -25.42
N SER A 242 -4.93 14.37 -25.96
CA SER A 242 -4.33 13.39 -26.84
C SER A 242 -4.12 12.16 -25.97
N VAL A 243 -5.06 11.22 -26.07
CA VAL A 243 -4.76 9.80 -25.99
C VAL A 243 -3.66 9.57 -27.02
N LEU A 244 -2.43 9.93 -26.65
CA LEU A 244 -1.26 9.48 -27.37
C LEU A 244 -1.31 7.98 -27.23
N THR A 245 -1.13 7.33 -28.36
CA THR A 245 -1.23 5.91 -28.66
C THR A 245 -0.23 5.03 -27.88
N THR A 246 0.19 5.48 -26.70
CA THR A 246 1.07 4.86 -25.71
C THR A 246 0.52 5.25 -24.34
N GLY A 247 -0.64 4.70 -23.98
CA GLY A 247 -1.39 5.10 -22.79
C GLY A 247 -0.81 4.54 -21.49
N PHE A 248 0.06 5.32 -20.84
CA PHE A 248 0.42 5.13 -19.44
C PHE A 248 -0.16 6.27 -18.62
N LEU A 249 -1.03 5.96 -17.66
CA LEU A 249 -1.46 6.90 -16.62
C LEU A 249 -0.86 6.43 -15.30
N VAL A 250 0.45 6.63 -15.16
CA VAL A 250 1.17 6.46 -13.89
C VAL A 250 1.06 7.77 -13.14
N MET A 251 0.35 7.78 -12.02
CA MET A 251 0.40 8.92 -11.10
C MET A 251 1.51 8.65 -10.09
N TYR A 252 2.57 9.45 -10.15
CA TYR A 252 3.57 9.50 -9.09
C TYR A 252 2.95 10.24 -7.91
N MET A 253 2.70 9.54 -6.82
CA MET A 253 2.38 10.19 -5.57
C MET A 253 3.70 10.58 -4.90
N SER A 254 3.95 11.88 -4.72
CA SER A 254 4.92 12.35 -3.73
C SER A 254 4.22 12.35 -2.38
N LEU A 255 4.48 11.32 -1.57
CA LEU A 255 4.20 11.37 -0.14
C LEU A 255 5.44 11.99 0.50
N ALA A 256 5.29 13.15 1.13
CA ALA A 256 6.35 13.88 1.82
C ALA A 256 6.39 13.51 3.31
#